data_AF-A0A842LVB5-F1
#
_entry.id   AF-A0A842LVB5-F1
#
_cell.length_a   1.000
_cell.length_b   1.000
_cell.length_c   1.000
_cell.angle_alpha   90.00
_cell.angle_beta   90.00
_cell.angle_gamma   90.00
#
_symmetry.space_group_name_H-M   'P 1'
#
loop_
_entity.id
_entity.type
_entity.pdbx_description
1 polymer ?
#
loop_
_entity_poly.entity_id
_entity_poly.type
_entity_poly.pdbx_seq_one_letter_code
_entity_poly.pdbx_strand_id
1 'polypeptide(L)'
;HGHSLRLDENGLMFDAFQRYVFDEEKGHVVYVKDQVGRPLDEPVDMGQPLGEDELKKITTIYRKDNIAMRDDKEAIEVVENIHTGRTMGGFGMDVFKDDLRKRLGDD
;
A
#
# COMPACT_ATOMS: atom_id res chain seq x y z
N HIS A 1 11.27 -9.13 -2.61
CA HIS A 1 11.69 -8.21 -3.69
C HIS A 1 10.62 -8.28 -4.78
N GLY A 2 10.21 -7.17 -5.41
CA GLY A 2 9.24 -7.22 -6.53
C GLY A 2 8.21 -6.08 -6.56
N HIS A 3 7.70 -5.62 -5.42
CA HIS A 3 6.60 -4.64 -5.38
C HIS A 3 6.88 -3.30 -6.10
N SER A 4 8.16 -2.93 -6.25
CA SER A 4 8.60 -1.68 -6.86
C SER A 4 9.34 -1.89 -8.19
N LEU A 5 9.32 -3.10 -8.73
CA LEU A 5 9.91 -3.41 -10.03
C LEU A 5 8.86 -3.21 -11.13
N ARG A 6 9.34 -3.11 -12.37
CA ARG A 6 8.46 -3.25 -13.53
C ARG A 6 7.89 -4.66 -13.56
N LEU A 7 6.69 -4.78 -14.11
CA LEU A 7 6.11 -6.07 -14.45
C LEU A 7 6.97 -6.75 -15.53
N ASP A 8 6.90 -8.08 -15.61
CA ASP A 8 7.54 -8.85 -16.67
C ASP A 8 6.78 -8.75 -18.01
N GLU A 9 7.25 -9.48 -19.02
CA GLU A 9 6.66 -9.51 -20.36
C GLU A 9 5.20 -9.98 -20.41
N ASN A 10 4.73 -10.69 -19.37
CA ASN A 10 3.35 -11.18 -19.24
C ASN A 10 2.52 -10.34 -18.26
N GLY A 11 3.07 -9.22 -17.75
CA GLY A 11 2.37 -8.36 -16.81
C GLY A 11 2.34 -8.89 -15.37
N LEU A 12 3.20 -9.85 -15.02
CA LEU A 12 3.29 -10.38 -13.65
C LEU A 12 4.36 -9.67 -12.81
N MET A 13 4.13 -9.63 -11.50
CA MET A 13 5.11 -9.08 -10.57
C MET A 13 6.34 -9.99 -10.49
N PHE A 14 7.53 -9.39 -10.42
CA PHE A 14 8.78 -10.12 -10.25
C PHE A 14 8.79 -11.01 -8.98
N ASP A 15 9.21 -12.26 -9.15
CA ASP A 15 9.50 -13.19 -8.06
C ASP A 15 10.83 -13.92 -8.29
N ALA A 16 11.84 -13.64 -7.45
CA ALA A 16 13.17 -14.23 -7.58
C ALA A 16 13.19 -15.76 -7.46
N PHE A 17 12.18 -16.35 -6.79
CA PHE A 17 12.03 -17.80 -6.69
C PHE A 17 11.06 -18.38 -7.69
N GLN A 18 10.37 -17.56 -8.49
CA GLN A 18 9.34 -17.98 -9.44
C GLN A 18 8.37 -18.99 -8.81
N ARG A 19 7.72 -18.60 -7.70
CA ARG A 19 6.75 -19.46 -7.02
C ARG A 19 5.49 -19.66 -7.84
N TYR A 20 5.15 -18.66 -8.66
CA TYR A 20 4.15 -18.76 -9.71
C TYR A 20 4.77 -18.49 -11.08
N VAL A 21 4.13 -19.03 -12.11
CA VAL A 21 4.49 -18.87 -13.52
C VAL A 21 3.24 -18.56 -14.34
N PHE A 22 3.42 -17.97 -15.51
CA PHE A 22 2.35 -17.77 -16.49
C PHE A 22 2.23 -19.00 -17.39
N ASP A 23 1.05 -19.61 -17.44
CA ASP A 23 0.70 -20.65 -18.39
C ASP A 23 0.19 -19.99 -19.68
N GLU A 24 1.03 -19.94 -20.73
CA GLU A 24 0.71 -19.28 -22.00
C GLU A 24 -0.44 -19.94 -22.76
N GLU A 25 -0.72 -21.23 -22.53
CA GLU A 25 -1.81 -21.93 -23.23
C GLU A 25 -3.17 -21.50 -22.67
N LYS A 26 -3.26 -21.30 -21.36
CA LYS A 26 -4.51 -20.91 -20.67
C LYS A 26 -4.63 -19.41 -20.41
N GLY A 27 -3.51 -18.70 -20.39
CA GLY A 27 -3.42 -17.32 -19.89
C GLY A 27 -3.62 -17.23 -18.37
N HIS A 28 -3.25 -18.27 -17.63
CA HIS A 28 -3.48 -18.39 -16.18
C HIS A 28 -2.18 -18.23 -15.39
N VAL A 29 -2.29 -17.76 -14.15
CA VAL A 29 -1.19 -17.79 -13.18
C VAL A 29 -1.26 -19.09 -12.39
N VAL A 30 -0.16 -19.85 -12.40
CA VAL A 30 -0.09 -21.16 -11.74
C VAL A 30 1.02 -21.15 -10.71
N TYR A 31 0.68 -21.46 -9.45
CA TYR A 31 1.67 -21.68 -8.40
C TYR A 31 2.27 -23.07 -8.52
N VAL A 32 3.61 -23.14 -8.56
CA VAL A 32 4.41 -24.37 -8.62
C VAL A 32 5.24 -24.59 -7.35
N LYS A 33 5.27 -23.58 -6.46
CA LYS A 33 5.92 -23.63 -5.15
C LYS A 33 5.01 -23.04 -4.08
N ASP A 34 5.22 -23.44 -2.83
CA ASP A 34 4.60 -22.80 -1.67
C ASP A 34 5.13 -21.38 -1.44
N GLN A 35 4.55 -20.67 -0.48
CA GLN A 35 4.90 -19.26 -0.20
C GLN A 35 6.36 -19.04 0.21
N VAL A 36 7.06 -20.07 0.72
CA VAL A 36 8.49 -19.98 1.07
C VAL A 36 9.41 -20.62 0.02
N GLY A 37 8.86 -21.11 -1.10
CA GLY A 37 9.63 -21.58 -2.25
C GLY A 37 9.85 -23.09 -2.34
N ARG A 38 9.16 -23.91 -1.53
CA ARG A 38 9.22 -25.37 -1.68
C ARG A 38 8.39 -25.82 -2.88
N PRO A 39 8.88 -26.71 -3.74
CA PRO A 39 8.07 -27.27 -4.83
C PRO A 39 6.77 -27.87 -4.28
N LEU A 40 5.66 -27.64 -4.98
CA LEU A 40 4.39 -28.31 -4.69
C LEU A 40 4.35 -29.67 -5.39
N ASP A 41 3.67 -30.63 -4.78
CA ASP A 41 3.44 -31.94 -5.40
C ASP A 41 2.58 -31.82 -6.66
N GLU A 42 1.57 -30.94 -6.63
CA GLU A 42 0.72 -30.59 -7.76
C GLU A 42 0.59 -29.06 -7.89
N PRO A 43 0.63 -28.50 -9.12
CA PRO A 43 0.45 -27.06 -9.33
C PRO A 43 -0.95 -26.58 -8.95
N VAL A 44 -1.05 -25.32 -8.50
CA VAL A 44 -2.32 -24.68 -8.12
C VAL A 44 -2.65 -23.56 -9.10
N ASP A 45 -3.74 -23.73 -9.85
CA ASP A 45 -4.24 -22.73 -10.81
C ASP A 45 -4.99 -21.60 -10.08
N MET A 46 -4.50 -20.37 -10.23
CA MET A 46 -5.07 -19.17 -9.62
C MET A 46 -5.96 -18.37 -10.58
N GLY A 47 -6.12 -18.84 -11.82
CA GLY A 47 -6.91 -18.19 -12.86
C GLY A 47 -6.19 -17.05 -13.58
N GLN A 48 -6.97 -16.29 -14.34
CA GLN A 48 -6.48 -15.19 -15.17
C GLN A 48 -6.12 -13.94 -14.34
N PRO A 49 -5.09 -13.18 -14.72
CA PRO A 49 -4.86 -11.84 -14.19
C PRO A 49 -6.05 -10.91 -14.46
N LEU A 50 -6.30 -9.97 -13.54
CA LEU A 50 -7.24 -8.88 -13.80
C LEU A 50 -6.67 -7.92 -14.86
N GLY A 51 -7.55 -7.39 -15.72
CA GLY A 51 -7.18 -6.35 -16.67
C GLY A 51 -6.84 -5.02 -15.99
N GLU A 52 -6.00 -4.21 -16.63
CA GLU A 52 -5.51 -2.93 -16.07
C GLU A 52 -6.62 -1.97 -15.64
N ASP A 53 -7.72 -1.90 -16.39
CA ASP A 53 -8.83 -0.98 -16.09
C ASP A 53 -9.58 -1.39 -14.81
N GLU A 54 -9.76 -2.68 -14.57
CA GLU A 54 -10.35 -3.16 -13.32
C GLU A 54 -9.40 -2.92 -12.15
N LEU A 55 -8.09 -3.13 -12.35
CA LEU A 55 -7.08 -2.80 -11.35
C LEU A 55 -7.09 -1.30 -11.00
N LYS A 56 -7.15 -0.39 -11.99
CA LYS A 56 -7.24 1.06 -11.75
C LYS A 56 -8.48 1.45 -10.96
N LYS A 57 -9.60 0.77 -11.21
CA LYS A 57 -10.90 1.01 -10.56
C LYS A 57 -10.93 0.56 -9.10
N ILE A 58 -10.33 -0.58 -8.76
CA ILE A 58 -10.46 -1.17 -7.41
C ILE A 58 -9.21 -1.03 -6.52
N THR A 59 -8.09 -0.55 -7.07
CA THR A 59 -6.86 -0.38 -6.30
C THR A 59 -6.99 0.71 -5.22
N THR A 60 -6.22 0.55 -4.15
CA THR A 60 -6.19 1.48 -3.01
C THR A 60 -4.96 2.40 -3.00
N ILE A 61 -4.08 2.28 -4.01
CA ILE A 61 -2.90 3.14 -4.13
C ILE A 61 -3.19 4.39 -4.96
N TYR A 62 -2.75 5.55 -4.46
CA TYR A 62 -2.70 6.79 -5.25
C TYR A 62 -1.53 6.76 -6.22
N ARG A 63 -1.79 7.06 -7.49
CA ARG A 63 -0.79 7.16 -8.57
C ARG A 63 -1.19 8.26 -9.54
N LYS A 64 -0.22 9.06 -10.02
CA LYS A 64 -0.48 10.17 -10.94
C LYS A 64 -1.11 9.72 -12.26
N ASP A 65 -0.74 8.53 -12.74
CA ASP A 65 -1.29 7.87 -13.91
C ASP A 65 -2.68 7.22 -13.70
N ASN A 66 -3.25 7.32 -12.49
CA ASN A 66 -4.63 6.94 -12.16
C ASN A 66 -5.31 8.09 -11.40
N ILE A 67 -5.47 7.97 -10.08
CA ILE A 67 -5.94 9.03 -9.19
C ILE A 67 -4.75 9.53 -8.37
N ALA A 68 -4.36 10.80 -8.56
CA ALA A 68 -3.22 11.37 -7.86
C ALA A 68 -3.58 11.73 -6.42
N MET A 69 -2.67 11.47 -5.47
CA MET A 69 -2.84 11.91 -4.07
C MET A 69 -3.10 13.42 -3.97
N ARG A 70 -2.50 14.20 -4.88
CA ARG A 70 -2.67 15.67 -4.96
C ARG A 70 -4.12 16.10 -5.19
N ASP A 71 -4.90 15.25 -5.84
CA ASP A 71 -6.29 15.56 -6.19
C ASP A 71 -7.23 15.32 -4.98
N ASP A 72 -6.84 14.45 -4.05
CA ASP A 72 -7.58 14.14 -2.82
C ASP A 72 -7.19 15.10 -1.67
N LYS A 73 -7.72 16.32 -1.76
CA LYS A 73 -7.44 17.39 -0.79
C LYS A 73 -7.95 17.06 0.61
N GLU A 74 -9.07 16.34 0.72
CA GLU A 74 -9.64 15.95 2.00
C GLU A 74 -8.70 14.99 2.75
N ALA A 75 -8.20 13.96 2.05
CA ALA A 75 -7.20 13.06 2.63
C ALA A 75 -5.93 13.80 3.06
N ILE A 76 -5.44 14.74 2.25
CA ILE A 76 -4.26 15.57 2.59
C ILE A 76 -4.53 16.41 3.85
N GLU A 77 -5.66 17.09 3.92
CA GLU A 77 -6.02 17.95 5.06
C GLU A 77 -6.06 17.16 6.37
N VAL A 78 -6.64 15.96 6.35
CA VAL A 78 -6.67 15.07 7.53
C VAL A 78 -5.25 14.63 7.92
N VAL A 79 -4.40 14.29 6.96
CA VAL A 79 -3.00 13.93 7.24
C VAL A 79 -2.23 15.09 7.87
N GLU A 80 -2.39 16.30 7.34
CA GLU A 80 -1.77 17.53 7.87
C GLU A 80 -2.29 17.87 9.28
N ASN A 81 -3.59 17.69 9.52
CA ASN A 81 -4.18 17.89 10.83
C ASN A 81 -3.66 16.88 11.86
N ILE A 82 -3.55 15.60 11.49
CA ILE A 82 -2.94 14.57 12.35
C ILE A 82 -1.49 14.94 12.68
N HIS A 83 -0.71 15.36 11.69
CA HIS A 83 0.66 15.80 11.92
C HIS A 83 0.72 16.99 12.88
N THR A 84 -0.05 18.04 12.59
CA THR A 84 -0.09 19.27 13.38
C THR A 84 -0.55 19.02 14.80
N GLY A 85 -1.63 18.27 14.99
CA GLY A 85 -2.15 17.91 16.31
C GLY A 85 -1.14 17.12 17.14
N ARG A 86 -0.40 16.18 16.52
CA ARG A 86 0.69 15.46 17.19
C ARG A 86 1.86 16.38 17.56
N THR A 87 2.22 17.32 16.69
CA THR A 87 3.26 18.33 16.95
C THR A 87 2.88 19.23 18.12
N MET A 88 1.65 19.76 18.11
CA MET A 88 1.12 20.60 19.18
C MET A 88 1.06 19.87 20.51
N GLY A 89 0.59 18.61 20.51
CA GLY A 89 0.56 17.74 21.68
C GLY A 89 1.95 17.45 22.25
N GLY A 90 2.93 17.14 21.40
CA GLY A 90 4.31 16.87 21.81
C GLY A 90 5.06 18.11 22.33
N PHE A 91 4.80 19.30 21.76
CA PHE A 91 5.38 20.56 22.24
C PHE A 91 4.70 21.04 23.54
N GLY A 92 3.38 20.90 23.66
CA GLY A 92 2.63 20.99 24.90
C GLY A 92 2.39 22.39 25.48
N MET A 93 3.28 23.37 25.24
CA MET A 93 3.23 24.67 25.93
C MET A 93 1.98 25.50 25.66
N ASP A 94 1.33 25.29 24.52
CA ASP A 94 0.07 25.96 24.17
C ASP A 94 -1.16 25.10 24.49
N VAL A 95 -1.18 23.83 24.07
CA VAL A 95 -2.34 22.95 24.26
C VAL A 95 -2.59 22.56 25.71
N PHE A 96 -1.56 22.57 26.56
CA PHE A 96 -1.66 22.36 28.02
C PHE A 96 -1.45 23.65 28.80
N LYS A 97 -1.59 24.83 28.18
CA LYS A 97 -1.32 26.11 28.84
C LYS A 97 -2.16 26.32 30.10
N ASP A 98 -3.41 25.83 30.12
CA ASP A 98 -4.30 26.00 31.27
C ASP A 98 -3.90 25.04 32.41
N ASP A 99 -3.43 23.83 32.08
CA ASP A 99 -2.86 22.89 33.06
C ASP A 99 -1.54 23.44 33.64
N LEU A 100 -0.72 24.06 32.78
CA LEU A 100 0.52 24.70 33.18
C LEU A 100 0.26 25.90 34.12
N ARG A 101 -0.69 26.78 33.80
CA ARG A 101 -1.05 27.94 34.64
C ARG A 101 -1.51 27.51 36.03
N LYS A 102 -2.41 26.51 36.10
CA LYS A 102 -2.85 25.93 37.39
C LYS A 102 -1.67 25.37 38.19
N ARG A 103 -0.69 24.76 37.51
CA ARG A 103 0.51 24.22 38.16
C ARG A 103 1.48 25.31 38.64
N LEU A 104 1.50 26.47 37.97
CA LEU A 104 2.31 27.63 38.35
C LEU A 104 1.66 28.48 39.45
N GLY A 105 0.35 28.30 39.71
CA GLY A 105 -0.40 29.09 40.69
C GLY A 105 -0.86 30.45 40.15
N ASP A 106 -0.92 30.60 38.82
CA ASP A 106 -1.30 31.83 38.13
C ASP A 106 -2.83 31.94 37.93
N ASP A 107 -3.64 31.65 38.96
CA ASP A 107 -5.12 31.75 38.90
C ASP A 107 -5.61 33.16 38.51
#